data_AF-A0A962GS65-F1
#
_entry.id   AF-A0A962GS65-F1
#
_cell.length_a   1.000
_cell.length_b   1.000
_cell.length_c   1.000
_cell.angle_alpha   90.00
_cell.angle_beta   90.00
_cell.angle_gamma   90.00
#
_symmetry.space_group_name_H-M   'P 1'
#
loop_
_entity.id
_entity.type
_entity.pdbx_description
1 polymer ?
#
loop_
_entity_poly.entity_id
_entity_poly.type
_entity_poly.pdbx_seq_one_letter_code
_entity_poly.pdbx_strand_id
1 'polypeptide(L)'
;GGVAPVIANMVRENLGYKYHWAVSDYLQRSARHLASQTDFEQAYAVGAAAVKLAIEGQNGVAPVIKRLADKPYQWEIATARLADMANVEKMLPRDFITEDGFGITEKCRAYMQPLIEGEAYPPYENGLPKYVRLQKKMLDKKLPKFDI
;
A
#
# COMPACT_ATOMS: atom_id res chain seq x y z
N GLY A 1 -12.01 9.82 19.77
CA GLY A 1 -13.04 8.78 19.58
C GLY A 1 -12.64 7.94 18.38
N GLY A 2 -12.76 6.62 18.48
CA GLY A 2 -12.40 5.68 17.41
C GLY A 2 -13.02 4.32 17.69
N VAL A 3 -12.99 3.40 16.73
CA VAL A 3 -13.63 2.08 16.88
C VAL A 3 -12.95 1.21 17.95
N ALA A 4 -11.63 1.34 18.14
CA ALA A 4 -10.87 0.57 19.12
C ALA A 4 -11.39 0.69 20.57
N PRO A 5 -11.55 1.90 21.16
CA PRO A 5 -12.12 2.01 22.50
C PRO A 5 -13.59 1.57 22.58
N VAL A 6 -14.36 1.67 21.49
CA VAL A 6 -15.76 1.19 21.45
C VAL A 6 -15.80 -0.33 21.59
N ILE A 7 -15.01 -1.06 20.79
CA ILE A 7 -14.91 -2.53 20.88
C ILE A 7 -14.36 -2.95 22.25
N ALA A 8 -13.33 -2.27 22.75
CA ALA A 8 -12.74 -2.58 24.05
C ALA A 8 -13.77 -2.46 25.19
N ASN A 9 -14.59 -1.41 25.18
CA ASN A 9 -15.68 -1.24 26.14
C ASN A 9 -16.73 -2.36 26.02
N MET A 10 -17.11 -2.73 24.80
CA MET A 10 -18.04 -3.86 24.57
C MET A 10 -17.51 -5.16 25.18
N VAL A 11 -16.22 -5.45 25.04
CA VAL A 11 -15.59 -6.65 25.63
C VAL A 11 -15.68 -6.61 27.15
N ARG A 12 -15.34 -5.48 27.79
CA ARG A 12 -15.43 -5.35 29.25
C ARG A 12 -16.87 -5.45 29.76
N GLU A 13 -17.80 -4.76 29.12
CA GLU A 13 -19.19 -4.66 29.58
C GLU A 13 -19.94 -5.99 29.45
N ASN A 14 -19.67 -6.75 28.37
CA ASN A 14 -20.37 -8.01 28.12
C ASN A 14 -19.65 -9.24 28.68
N LEU A 15 -18.32 -9.22 28.79
CA LEU A 15 -17.52 -10.40 29.17
C LEU A 15 -16.73 -10.21 30.47
N GLY A 16 -16.65 -8.99 31.02
CA GLY A 16 -15.92 -8.72 32.27
C GLY A 16 -14.40 -8.77 32.17
N TYR A 17 -13.84 -8.96 30.97
CA TYR A 17 -12.39 -9.07 30.78
C TYR A 17 -11.68 -7.71 30.80
N LYS A 18 -10.50 -7.69 31.44
CA LYS A 18 -9.55 -6.57 31.33
C LYS A 18 -9.01 -6.51 29.90
N TYR A 19 -8.99 -5.32 29.31
CA TYR A 19 -8.50 -5.10 27.94
C TYR A 19 -7.30 -4.17 27.89
N HIS A 20 -6.62 -4.19 26.74
CA HIS A 20 -5.71 -3.16 26.27
C HIS A 20 -6.01 -2.87 24.80
N TRP A 21 -5.85 -1.64 24.36
CA TRP A 21 -6.02 -1.25 22.96
C TRP A 21 -5.01 -0.19 22.57
N ALA A 22 -4.64 -0.19 21.29
CA ALA A 22 -3.77 0.80 20.68
C ALA A 22 -4.31 1.16 19.29
N VAL A 23 -3.92 2.32 18.78
CA VAL A 23 -4.29 2.79 17.44
C VAL A 23 -3.00 3.12 16.70
N SER A 24 -2.77 2.45 15.57
CA SER A 24 -1.55 2.63 14.78
C SER A 24 -1.51 3.96 14.01
N ASP A 25 -2.65 4.43 13.52
CA ASP A 25 -2.81 5.71 12.83
C ASP A 25 -1.75 5.93 11.73
N TYR A 26 -0.96 7.01 11.76
CA TYR A 26 0.11 7.26 10.78
C TYR A 26 1.19 6.17 10.74
N LEU A 27 1.42 5.42 11.83
CA LEU A 27 2.52 4.46 11.91
C LEU A 27 2.40 3.38 10.83
N GLN A 28 1.21 2.82 10.62
CA GLN A 28 0.99 1.73 9.65
C GLN A 28 1.27 2.12 8.20
N ARG A 29 1.22 3.42 7.86
CA ARG A 29 1.47 3.94 6.49
C ARG A 29 2.80 4.67 6.32
N SER A 30 3.53 4.87 7.41
CA SER A 30 4.84 5.55 7.43
C SER A 30 5.95 4.64 7.98
N ALA A 31 5.69 3.34 8.10
CA ALA A 31 6.62 2.34 8.63
C ALA A 31 7.70 1.92 7.61
N ARG A 32 8.36 2.87 6.94
CA ARG A 32 9.43 2.54 5.97
C ARG A 32 10.55 1.70 6.59
N HIS A 33 10.77 1.79 7.90
CA HIS A 33 11.75 0.96 8.61
C HIS A 33 11.44 -0.56 8.59
N LEU A 34 10.22 -0.98 8.24
CA LEU A 34 9.78 -2.37 8.15
C LEU A 34 8.98 -2.63 6.86
N ALA A 35 9.31 -1.94 5.78
CA ALA A 35 8.62 -2.11 4.51
C ALA A 35 8.95 -3.47 3.86
N SER A 36 7.95 -4.04 3.19
CA SER A 36 8.15 -5.24 2.36
C SER A 36 9.09 -4.94 1.20
N GLN A 37 10.02 -5.87 0.95
CA GLN A 37 10.88 -5.84 -0.23
C GLN A 37 10.06 -5.91 -1.53
N THR A 38 9.04 -6.77 -1.57
CA THR A 38 8.15 -6.91 -2.73
C THR A 38 7.43 -5.60 -3.06
N ASP A 39 6.83 -4.93 -2.06
CA ASP A 39 6.17 -3.64 -2.26
C ASP A 39 7.17 -2.55 -2.69
N PHE A 40 8.36 -2.53 -2.08
CA PHE A 40 9.42 -1.58 -2.43
C PHE A 40 9.87 -1.70 -3.90
N GLU A 41 10.10 -2.93 -4.37
CA GLU A 41 10.51 -3.21 -5.76
C GLU A 41 9.40 -2.86 -6.76
N GLN A 42 8.16 -3.24 -6.46
CA GLN A 42 7.01 -2.95 -7.29
C GLN A 42 6.77 -1.44 -7.41
N ALA A 43 6.82 -0.70 -6.30
CA ALA A 43 6.65 0.75 -6.29
C ALA A 43 7.70 1.46 -7.16
N TYR A 44 8.96 1.01 -7.09
CA TYR A 44 10.03 1.55 -7.95
C TYR A 44 9.81 1.21 -9.42
N ALA A 45 9.49 -0.05 -9.73
CA ALA A 45 9.27 -0.53 -11.09
C ALA A 45 8.09 0.17 -11.78
N VAL A 46 6.99 0.40 -11.06
CA VAL A 46 5.82 1.15 -11.56
C VAL A 46 6.22 2.57 -11.93
N GLY A 47 6.97 3.27 -11.07
CA GLY A 47 7.44 4.63 -11.35
C GLY A 47 8.37 4.70 -12.57
N ALA A 48 9.33 3.78 -12.65
CA ALA A 48 10.26 3.70 -13.79
C ALA A 48 9.53 3.40 -15.10
N ALA A 49 8.57 2.46 -15.08
CA ALA A 49 7.78 2.11 -16.25
C ALA A 49 6.87 3.26 -16.72
N ALA A 50 6.31 4.05 -15.81
CA ALA A 50 5.49 5.21 -16.17
C ALA A 50 6.29 6.22 -17.03
N VAL A 51 7.54 6.49 -16.64
CA VAL A 51 8.43 7.38 -17.41
C VAL A 51 8.77 6.76 -18.77
N LYS A 52 9.07 5.46 -18.80
CA LYS A 52 9.37 4.76 -20.06
C LYS A 52 8.20 4.81 -21.04
N LEU A 53 6.98 4.53 -20.58
CA LEU A 53 5.76 4.61 -21.39
C LEU A 53 5.55 6.02 -21.96
N ALA A 54 5.77 7.06 -21.16
CA ALA A 54 5.66 8.44 -21.62
C ALA A 54 6.70 8.79 -22.70
N ILE A 55 7.95 8.33 -22.54
CA ILE A 55 9.02 8.52 -23.55
C ILE A 55 8.69 7.79 -24.86
N GLU A 56 8.07 6.61 -24.76
CA GLU A 56 7.58 5.84 -25.92
C GLU A 56 6.34 6.46 -26.59
N GLY A 57 5.86 7.61 -26.09
CA GLY A 57 4.72 8.33 -26.66
C GLY A 57 3.36 7.75 -26.29
N GLN A 58 3.32 6.80 -25.33
CA GLN A 58 2.06 6.25 -24.84
C GLN A 58 1.32 7.28 -23.99
N ASN A 59 0.01 7.41 -24.21
CA ASN A 59 -0.86 8.32 -23.50
C ASN A 59 -2.16 7.62 -23.09
N GLY A 60 -2.80 8.09 -22.02
CA GLY A 60 -4.05 7.51 -21.53
C GLY A 60 -3.89 6.10 -20.94
N VAL A 61 -2.67 5.75 -20.51
CA VAL A 61 -2.33 4.44 -19.94
C VAL A 61 -1.65 4.57 -18.58
N ALA A 62 -1.65 3.49 -17.81
CA ALA A 62 -0.87 3.37 -16.58
C ALA A 62 -0.11 2.02 -16.55
N PRO A 63 1.11 1.99 -15.99
CA PRO A 63 1.75 0.74 -15.63
C PRO A 63 1.00 0.10 -14.45
N VAL A 64 0.79 -1.22 -14.53
CA VAL A 64 0.12 -2.02 -13.51
C VAL A 64 0.94 -3.24 -13.15
N ILE A 65 0.82 -3.70 -11.92
CA ILE A 65 1.47 -4.94 -11.46
C ILE A 65 0.58 -6.11 -11.85
N LYS A 66 1.09 -6.99 -12.72
CA LYS A 66 0.40 -8.20 -13.14
C LYS A 66 1.06 -9.41 -12.49
N ARG A 67 0.29 -10.11 -11.65
CA ARG A 67 0.69 -11.38 -11.05
C ARG A 67 0.69 -12.48 -12.12
N LEU A 68 1.79 -13.23 -12.22
CA LEU A 68 1.99 -14.31 -13.20
C LEU A 68 1.88 -15.69 -12.55
N ALA A 69 2.44 -15.85 -11.35
CA ALA A 69 2.41 -17.11 -10.60
C ALA A 69 2.40 -16.83 -9.09
N ASP A 70 1.87 -17.78 -8.32
CA ASP A 70 1.85 -17.70 -6.85
C ASP A 70 3.00 -18.49 -6.19
N LYS A 71 3.48 -19.58 -6.82
CA LYS A 71 4.52 -20.46 -6.26
C LYS A 71 5.47 -20.99 -7.38
N PRO A 72 6.66 -20.41 -7.53
CA PRO A 72 7.15 -19.20 -6.87
C PRO A 72 6.32 -17.96 -7.24
N TYR A 73 6.26 -16.97 -6.37
CA TYR A 73 5.58 -15.71 -6.67
C TYR A 73 6.31 -14.98 -7.80
N GLN A 74 5.60 -14.65 -8.87
CA GLN A 74 6.13 -13.93 -10.02
C GLN A 74 5.18 -12.82 -10.44
N TRP A 75 5.75 -11.69 -10.82
CA TRP A 75 5.00 -10.53 -11.28
C TRP A 75 5.77 -9.80 -12.39
N GLU A 76 5.05 -9.06 -13.20
CA GLU A 76 5.60 -8.17 -14.23
C GLU A 76 4.88 -6.83 -14.22
N ILE A 77 5.50 -5.82 -14.85
CA ILE A 77 4.80 -4.59 -15.20
C ILE A 77 4.08 -4.81 -16.53
N ALA A 78 2.76 -4.62 -16.52
CA ALA A 78 1.93 -4.56 -17.71
C ALA A 78 1.39 -3.14 -17.91
N THR A 79 0.77 -2.88 -19.06
CA THR A 79 0.15 -1.60 -19.37
C THR A 79 -1.37 -1.76 -19.40
N ALA A 80 -2.10 -0.87 -18.73
CA ALA A 80 -3.56 -0.82 -18.76
C ALA A 80 -4.04 0.55 -19.24
N ARG A 81 -5.18 0.60 -19.94
CA ARG A 81 -5.80 1.87 -20.35
C ARG A 81 -6.51 2.49 -19.16
N LEU A 82 -6.35 3.79 -18.96
CA LEU A 82 -7.04 4.52 -17.89
C LEU A 82 -8.56 4.44 -18.02
N ALA A 83 -9.08 4.42 -19.25
CA ALA A 83 -10.51 4.30 -19.52
C ALA A 83 -11.11 3.00 -18.98
N ASP A 84 -10.34 1.91 -18.95
CA ASP A 84 -10.81 0.59 -18.50
C ASP A 84 -10.79 0.46 -16.96
N MET A 85 -10.10 1.39 -16.28
CA MET A 85 -9.98 1.42 -14.82
C MET A 85 -10.86 2.48 -14.17
N ALA A 86 -11.35 3.44 -14.95
CA ALA A 86 -12.20 4.50 -14.45
C ALA A 86 -13.47 3.90 -13.82
N ASN A 87 -13.74 4.25 -12.56
CA ASN A 87 -14.88 3.78 -11.76
C ASN A 87 -14.92 2.25 -11.51
N VAL A 88 -13.79 1.55 -11.71
CA VAL A 88 -13.67 0.13 -11.36
C VAL A 88 -12.86 0.00 -10.07
N GLU A 89 -13.44 -0.66 -9.08
CA GLU A 89 -12.80 -0.89 -7.79
C GLU A 89 -12.45 -2.37 -7.61
N LYS A 90 -11.32 -2.62 -6.93
CA LYS A 90 -10.95 -3.96 -6.50
C LYS A 90 -11.57 -4.26 -5.14
N MET A 91 -12.77 -4.84 -5.17
CA MET A 91 -13.46 -5.30 -3.96
C MET A 91 -12.70 -6.46 -3.31
N LEU A 92 -12.71 -6.53 -1.97
CA LEU A 92 -12.23 -7.69 -1.24
C LEU A 92 -13.14 -8.89 -1.56
N PRO A 93 -12.61 -10.00 -2.13
CA PRO A 93 -13.44 -11.15 -2.47
C PRO A 93 -14.14 -11.73 -1.24
N ARG A 94 -15.42 -12.13 -1.36
CA ARG A 94 -16.16 -12.72 -0.23
C ARG A 94 -15.50 -13.99 0.31
N ASP A 95 -14.89 -14.78 -0.57
CA ASP A 95 -14.18 -16.01 -0.24
C ASP A 95 -12.79 -15.79 0.35
N PHE A 96 -12.38 -14.54 0.57
CA PHE A 96 -11.20 -14.21 1.38
C PHE A 96 -11.52 -14.16 2.87
N ILE A 97 -12.80 -14.09 3.24
CA ILE A 97 -13.27 -14.00 4.63
C ILE A 97 -13.89 -15.34 5.02
N THR A 98 -13.60 -15.82 6.23
CA THR A 98 -14.19 -17.06 6.78
C THR A 98 -15.72 -16.99 6.86
N GLU A 99 -16.37 -18.14 7.04
CA GLU A 99 -17.83 -18.22 7.10
C GLU A 99 -18.41 -17.37 8.24
N ASP A 100 -17.77 -17.42 9.41
CA ASP A 100 -18.13 -16.64 10.61
C ASP A 100 -17.85 -15.13 10.50
N GLY A 101 -17.13 -14.69 9.47
CA GLY A 101 -16.82 -13.28 9.23
C GLY A 101 -15.66 -12.70 10.04
N PHE A 102 -14.97 -13.49 10.87
CA PHE A 102 -13.96 -12.97 11.82
C PHE A 102 -12.50 -13.30 11.45
N GLY A 103 -12.26 -14.02 10.35
CA GLY A 103 -10.93 -14.43 9.91
C GLY A 103 -10.74 -14.35 8.40
N ILE A 104 -9.50 -14.61 7.98
CA ILE A 104 -9.12 -14.74 6.57
C ILE A 104 -9.06 -16.22 6.17
N THR A 105 -9.38 -16.53 4.91
CA THR A 105 -9.25 -17.88 4.34
C THR A 105 -7.82 -18.15 3.84
N GLU A 106 -7.51 -19.40 3.54
CA GLU A 106 -6.24 -19.78 2.90
C GLU A 106 -6.07 -19.14 1.51
N LYS A 107 -7.16 -18.85 0.80
CA LYS A 107 -7.12 -18.12 -0.47
C LYS A 107 -6.64 -16.68 -0.26
N CYS A 108 -7.14 -16.02 0.78
CA CYS A 108 -6.66 -14.68 1.18
C CYS A 108 -5.19 -14.71 1.59
N ARG A 109 -4.78 -15.70 2.39
CA ARG A 109 -3.39 -15.88 2.80
C ARG A 109 -2.48 -16.08 1.59
N ALA A 110 -2.83 -16.98 0.68
CA ALA A 110 -2.08 -17.20 -0.56
C ALA A 110 -1.97 -15.92 -1.40
N TYR A 111 -3.02 -15.09 -1.42
CA TYR A 111 -2.99 -13.82 -2.12
C TYR A 111 -2.07 -12.78 -1.46
N MET A 112 -2.18 -12.58 -0.14
CA MET A 112 -1.50 -11.50 0.60
C MET A 112 -0.07 -11.83 1.01
N GLN A 113 0.25 -13.09 1.32
CA GLN A 113 1.54 -13.49 1.86
C GLN A 113 2.73 -13.06 1.00
N PRO A 114 2.71 -13.22 -0.34
CA PRO A 114 3.84 -12.80 -1.17
C PRO A 114 4.00 -11.27 -1.22
N LEU A 115 2.93 -10.50 -0.97
CA LEU A 115 2.96 -9.03 -1.03
C LEU A 115 3.70 -8.41 0.15
N ILE A 116 3.91 -9.18 1.23
CA ILE A 116 4.64 -8.75 2.42
C ILE A 116 6.02 -9.40 2.53
N GLU A 117 6.43 -10.17 1.51
CA GLU A 117 7.67 -10.97 1.56
C GLU A 117 8.92 -10.10 1.40
N GLY A 118 9.95 -10.46 2.18
CA GLY A 118 11.25 -9.80 2.25
C GLY A 118 11.26 -8.44 2.97
N GLU A 119 12.44 -8.01 3.42
CA GLU A 119 12.62 -6.80 4.22
C GLU A 119 13.48 -5.75 3.50
N ALA A 120 12.92 -4.56 3.28
CA ALA A 120 13.59 -3.49 2.53
C ALA A 120 14.32 -2.47 3.42
N TYR A 121 15.08 -2.86 4.44
CA TYR A 121 15.59 -1.90 5.45
C TYR A 121 16.31 -0.65 4.86
N PRO A 122 16.01 0.57 5.36
CA PRO A 122 16.75 1.77 4.95
C PRO A 122 18.16 1.77 5.58
N PRO A 123 19.09 2.60 5.09
CA PRO A 123 20.34 2.84 5.81
C PRO A 123 20.05 3.53 7.16
N TYR A 124 20.91 3.25 8.15
CA TYR A 124 20.81 3.82 9.49
C TYR A 124 22.02 4.70 9.82
N GLU A 125 21.81 5.73 10.62
CA GLU A 125 22.84 6.63 11.14
C GLU A 125 22.46 7.02 12.57
N ASN A 126 23.39 6.88 13.52
CA ASN A 126 23.16 7.17 14.95
C ASN A 126 21.91 6.49 15.54
N GLY A 127 21.63 5.25 15.15
CA GLY A 127 20.51 4.45 15.66
C GLY A 127 19.15 4.76 15.04
N LEU A 128 19.06 5.67 14.05
CA LEU A 128 17.82 6.02 13.37
C LEU A 128 17.91 5.81 11.85
N PRO A 129 16.80 5.54 11.15
CA PRO A 129 16.77 5.52 9.69
C PRO A 129 17.22 6.86 9.10
N LYS A 130 18.17 6.81 8.18
CA LYS A 130 18.68 7.99 7.46
C LYS A 130 17.75 8.33 6.29
N TYR A 131 16.69 9.09 6.58
CA TYR A 131 15.75 9.55 5.55
C TYR A 131 16.25 10.79 4.81
N VAL A 132 15.95 10.86 3.51
CA VAL A 132 16.28 12.02 2.67
C VAL A 132 15.34 13.19 2.92
N ARG A 133 15.89 14.41 2.99
CA ARG A 133 15.12 15.67 2.93
C ARG A 133 15.42 16.38 1.62
N LEU A 134 14.40 16.54 0.79
CA LEU A 134 14.53 17.26 -0.48
C LEU A 134 14.63 18.76 -0.23
N GLN A 135 15.46 19.45 -1.02
CA GLN A 135 15.61 20.91 -0.96
C GLN A 135 14.35 21.68 -1.39
N LYS A 136 13.49 21.05 -2.22
CA LYS A 136 12.22 21.60 -2.71
C LYS A 136 12.36 23.02 -3.29
N LYS A 137 13.41 23.25 -4.10
CA LYS A 137 13.64 24.55 -4.77
C LYS A 137 12.48 24.85 -5.70
N MET A 138 11.80 25.97 -5.46
CA MET A 138 10.67 26.42 -6.26
C MET A 138 11.13 27.07 -7.56
N LEU A 139 10.32 26.94 -8.62
CA LEU A 139 10.51 27.64 -9.88
C LEU A 139 9.73 28.96 -9.89
N ASP A 140 10.19 29.93 -10.67
CA ASP A 140 9.50 31.19 -10.86
C ASP A 140 8.12 30.97 -11.48
N LYS A 141 7.11 31.68 -10.97
CA LYS A 141 5.75 31.61 -11.49
C LYS A 141 5.70 32.24 -12.88
N LYS A 142 5.11 31.51 -13.84
CA LYS A 142 4.91 31.98 -15.21
C LYS A 142 3.47 32.38 -15.52
N LEU A 143 2.53 32.02 -14.66
CA LEU A 143 1.11 32.25 -14.84
C LEU A 143 0.55 33.13 -13.71
N PRO A 144 -0.55 33.86 -13.94
CA PRO A 144 -1.27 34.58 -12.90
C PRO A 144 -1.69 33.67 -11.74
N LYS A 145 -2.04 34.27 -10.62
CA LYS A 145 -2.64 33.55 -9.50
C LYS A 145 -3.96 32.92 -9.96
N PHE A 146 -4.13 31.64 -9.68
CA PHE A 146 -5.40 30.94 -9.84
C PHE A 146 -6.17 31.01 -8.53
N ASP A 147 -7.35 31.64 -8.55
CA ASP A 147 -8.27 31.67 -7.42
C ASP A 147 -9.29 30.53 -7.59
N ILE A 148 -9.45 29.72 -6.54
CA ILE A 148 -10.38 28.59 -6.46
C ILE A 148 -11.70 29.07 -5.86
#